data_AF-A0A9R1IQC7-F1
#
_entry.id   AF-A0A9R1IQC7-F1
#
_cell.length_a   1.000
_cell.length_b   1.000
_cell.length_c   1.000
_cell.angle_alpha   90.00
_cell.angle_beta   90.00
_cell.angle_gamma   90.00
#
_symmetry.space_group_name_H-M   'P 1'
#
loop_
_entity.id
_entity.type
_entity.pdbx_description
1 polymer ?
#
loop_
_entity_poly.entity_id
_entity_poly.type
_entity_poly.pdbx_seq_one_letter_code
_entity_poly.pdbx_strand_id
1 'polypeptide(L)'
;MAEEPSTKRHQDEPSDKSSNLVDVHVPGEKREYTKTLREVEVHGKETLEIVCTSEPEKADEVISRLWRKLGGMLRRIVGVGVHYTNKDEPPQMAAVLQLCVDDLCLAYHITAATKWPKRLNELLQHKKLFTFAGFSIESDKEKLKLSGLEINPNKFIDIQREWRVPYTGKEYDSLTDVAASIIHPFYKGMKKNMNTQEDYKLWGTSPLPDNLIEYTGVDAYTTYKAWSMIDYITDGSEIANEREAAKFYDHPYCPF
;
A
#
# COMPACT_ATOMS: atom_id res chain seq x y z
N MET A 1 -47.28 13.53 57.75
CA MET A 1 -46.72 14.14 56.53
C MET A 1 -45.22 13.98 56.56
N ALA A 2 -44.71 13.03 55.78
CA ALA A 2 -43.30 12.90 55.38
C ALA A 2 -43.32 11.93 54.19
N GLU A 3 -43.00 12.43 52.99
CA GLU A 3 -42.92 11.66 51.75
C GLU A 3 -41.62 10.85 51.72
N GLU A 4 -41.70 9.56 51.38
CA GLU A 4 -40.56 8.74 50.99
C GLU A 4 -40.24 8.96 49.50
N PRO A 5 -38.97 9.16 49.10
CA PRO A 5 -38.62 9.28 47.69
C PRO A 5 -38.42 7.90 47.06
N SER A 6 -39.25 7.62 46.05
CA SER A 6 -39.14 6.48 45.14
C SER A 6 -37.87 6.57 44.29
N THR A 7 -36.90 5.70 44.57
CA THR A 7 -35.73 5.48 43.71
C THR A 7 -36.14 4.74 42.43
N LYS A 8 -36.39 5.50 41.36
CA LYS A 8 -36.44 4.98 39.98
C LYS A 8 -35.05 4.43 39.63
N ARG A 9 -34.96 3.12 39.43
CA ARG A 9 -33.83 2.48 38.75
C ARG A 9 -33.88 2.90 37.29
N HIS A 10 -32.92 3.74 36.88
CA HIS A 10 -32.60 3.90 35.47
C HIS A 10 -32.05 2.57 34.96
N GLN A 11 -32.81 1.94 34.06
CA GLN A 11 -32.27 0.90 33.20
C GLN A 11 -31.29 1.60 32.26
N ASP A 12 -30.00 1.33 32.44
CA ASP A 12 -29.00 1.61 31.41
C ASP A 12 -29.31 0.71 30.21
N GLU A 13 -29.96 1.29 29.20
CA GLU A 13 -29.93 0.74 27.86
C GLU A 13 -28.46 0.65 27.42
N PRO A 14 -28.01 -0.49 26.86
CA PRO A 14 -26.69 -0.54 26.26
C PRO A 14 -26.70 0.44 25.08
N SER A 15 -25.97 1.53 25.21
CA SER A 15 -25.64 2.42 24.11
C SER A 15 -25.04 1.57 23.00
N ASP A 16 -25.88 1.29 22.00
CA ASP A 16 -25.49 0.64 20.77
C ASP A 16 -24.55 1.60 20.06
N LYS A 17 -23.25 1.44 20.32
CA LYS A 17 -22.17 2.13 19.63
C LYS A 17 -22.07 1.58 18.21
N SER A 18 -23.14 1.80 17.44
CA SER A 18 -23.10 1.87 16.00
C SER A 18 -21.91 2.76 15.63
N SER A 19 -20.84 2.12 15.18
CA SER A 19 -19.57 2.77 14.87
C SER A 19 -19.82 3.88 13.84
N ASN A 20 -19.41 5.12 14.12
CA ASN A 20 -19.36 6.25 13.19
C ASN A 20 -18.36 6.02 12.02
N LEU A 21 -18.49 4.90 11.31
CA LEU A 21 -17.70 4.58 10.13
C LEU A 21 -18.38 5.19 8.92
N VAL A 22 -17.58 5.80 8.06
CA VAL A 22 -18.05 6.40 6.81
C VAL A 22 -18.29 5.29 5.80
N ASP A 23 -19.45 5.32 5.14
CA ASP A 23 -19.82 4.36 4.12
C ASP A 23 -18.96 4.52 2.84
N VAL A 24 -18.71 3.40 2.17
CA VAL A 24 -17.99 3.37 0.90
C VAL A 24 -18.99 3.46 -0.25
N HIS A 25 -18.93 4.55 -1.01
CA HIS A 25 -19.87 4.81 -2.12
C HIS A 25 -19.38 4.34 -3.50
N VAL A 26 -18.27 3.59 -3.57
CA VAL A 26 -17.78 3.01 -4.83
C VAL A 26 -18.71 1.88 -5.29
N PRO A 27 -19.18 1.87 -6.55
CA PRO A 27 -20.02 0.79 -7.07
C PRO A 27 -19.34 -0.59 -7.02
N GLY A 28 -20.12 -1.64 -6.78
CA GLY A 28 -19.65 -3.02 -6.71
C GLY A 28 -20.56 -3.90 -5.87
N GLU A 29 -20.41 -5.23 -5.99
CA GLU A 29 -21.12 -6.18 -5.14
C GLU A 29 -20.57 -6.12 -3.71
N LYS A 30 -21.30 -5.41 -2.84
CA LYS A 30 -20.93 -5.24 -1.43
C LYS A 30 -21.00 -6.57 -0.70
N ARG A 31 -19.86 -7.01 -0.18
CA ARG A 31 -19.71 -8.26 0.54
C ARG A 31 -18.46 -8.20 1.38
N GLU A 32 -18.63 -8.33 2.69
CA GLU A 32 -17.53 -8.48 3.63
C GLU A 32 -16.89 -9.87 3.47
N TYR A 33 -15.57 -9.89 3.30
CA TYR A 33 -14.77 -11.10 3.28
C TYR A 33 -13.30 -10.78 3.60
N THR A 34 -12.59 -11.83 4.01
CA THR A 34 -11.14 -11.81 4.15
C THR A 34 -10.56 -13.08 3.54
N LYS A 35 -9.50 -12.91 2.75
CA LYS A 35 -8.62 -13.99 2.28
C LYS A 35 -7.19 -13.64 2.64
N THR A 36 -6.45 -14.62 3.13
CA THR A 36 -5.02 -14.46 3.43
C THR A 36 -4.23 -15.48 2.67
N LEU A 37 -3.34 -15.01 1.80
CA LEU A 37 -2.31 -15.84 1.17
C LEU A 37 -1.05 -15.71 2.03
N ARG A 38 -0.55 -16.85 2.52
CA ARG A 38 0.69 -16.93 3.27
C ARG A 38 1.74 -17.60 2.40
N GLU A 39 3.00 -17.29 2.69
CA GLU A 39 4.13 -17.95 2.04
C GLU A 39 4.14 -17.78 0.51
N VAL A 40 3.60 -16.66 0.01
CA VAL A 40 3.66 -16.34 -1.42
C VAL A 40 5.11 -16.09 -1.77
N GLU A 41 5.70 -17.01 -2.55
CA GLU A 41 7.11 -16.96 -2.89
C GLU A 41 7.42 -15.71 -3.72
N VAL A 42 8.37 -14.91 -3.23
CA VAL A 42 9.03 -13.89 -4.01
C VAL A 42 10.50 -14.27 -4.18
N HIS A 43 11.27 -13.45 -4.89
CA HIS A 43 12.65 -13.82 -5.22
C HIS A 43 13.51 -14.08 -3.97
N GLY A 44 14.34 -15.14 -4.01
CA GLY A 44 15.40 -15.36 -3.01
C GLY A 44 14.99 -16.08 -1.73
N LYS A 45 13.93 -16.91 -1.76
CA LYS A 45 13.31 -17.57 -0.59
C LYS A 45 12.60 -16.61 0.38
N GLU A 46 12.51 -15.33 0.01
CA GLU A 46 11.62 -14.39 0.68
C GLU A 46 10.17 -14.81 0.39
N THR A 47 9.30 -14.62 1.36
CA THR A 47 7.88 -14.93 1.23
C THR A 47 7.03 -13.77 1.70
N LEU A 48 5.85 -13.61 1.09
CA LEU A 48 4.95 -12.52 1.35
C LEU A 48 3.66 -13.02 2.05
N GLU A 49 3.21 -12.29 3.08
CA GLU A 49 1.84 -12.39 3.58
C GLU A 49 0.97 -11.33 2.92
N ILE A 50 -0.08 -11.76 2.23
CA ILE A 50 -1.04 -10.88 1.57
C ILE A 50 -2.39 -11.06 2.24
N VAL A 51 -2.89 -10.01 2.87
CA VAL A 51 -4.25 -9.98 3.42
C VAL A 51 -5.14 -9.18 2.49
N CYS A 52 -6.01 -9.87 1.76
CA CYS A 52 -7.07 -9.24 0.99
C CYS A 52 -8.35 -9.20 1.82
N THR A 53 -8.94 -8.01 1.99
CA THR A 53 -10.15 -7.87 2.80
C THR A 53 -11.00 -6.69 2.36
N SER A 54 -12.31 -6.83 2.54
CA SER A 54 -13.30 -5.74 2.50
C SER A 54 -13.86 -5.43 3.90
N GLU A 55 -13.42 -6.16 4.93
CA GLU A 55 -13.83 -5.98 6.31
C GLU A 55 -13.02 -4.84 6.97
N PRO A 56 -13.67 -3.79 7.49
CA PRO A 56 -12.98 -2.62 8.02
C PRO A 56 -12.14 -2.96 9.26
N GLU A 57 -12.63 -3.84 10.14
CA GLU A 57 -11.90 -4.24 11.36
C GLU A 57 -10.65 -5.05 11.02
N LYS A 58 -10.74 -5.94 10.03
CA LYS A 58 -9.58 -6.70 9.57
C LYS A 58 -8.54 -5.81 8.90
N ALA A 59 -8.98 -4.86 8.07
CA ALA A 59 -8.08 -3.88 7.48
C ALA A 59 -7.36 -3.05 8.57
N ASP A 60 -8.08 -2.61 9.63
CA ASP A 60 -7.48 -1.90 10.76
C ASP A 60 -6.44 -2.74 11.52
N GLU A 61 -6.69 -4.05 11.69
CA GLU A 61 -5.72 -5.00 12.25
C GLU A 61 -4.43 -5.04 11.41
N VAL A 62 -4.57 -5.19 10.09
CA VAL A 62 -3.41 -5.25 9.18
C VAL A 62 -2.67 -3.92 9.14
N ILE A 63 -3.37 -2.78 9.08
CA ILE A 63 -2.76 -1.45 9.14
C ILE A 63 -1.95 -1.30 10.44
N SER A 64 -2.45 -1.80 11.57
CA SER A 64 -1.72 -1.78 12.84
C SER A 64 -0.43 -2.61 12.80
N ARG A 65 -0.42 -3.72 12.06
CA ARG A 65 0.78 -4.53 11.83
C ARG A 65 1.78 -3.83 10.91
N LEU A 66 1.32 -3.18 9.83
CA LEU A 66 2.16 -2.34 8.96
C LEU A 66 2.85 -1.23 9.78
N TRP A 67 2.10 -0.54 10.64
CA TRP A 67 2.64 0.48 11.55
C TRP A 67 3.75 -0.04 12.46
N ARG A 68 3.58 -1.25 13.01
CA ARG A 68 4.59 -1.88 13.87
C ARG A 68 5.88 -2.15 13.11
N LYS A 69 5.79 -2.61 11.85
CA LYS A 69 6.94 -2.81 10.97
C LYS A 69 7.66 -1.50 10.68
N LEU A 70 6.92 -0.44 10.33
CA LEU A 70 7.48 0.90 10.10
C LEU A 70 8.23 1.46 11.32
N GLY A 71 7.80 1.12 12.55
CA GLY A 71 8.41 1.61 13.78
C GLY A 71 9.89 1.23 13.94
N GLY A 72 10.31 0.09 13.38
CA GLY A 72 11.69 -0.40 13.45
C GLY A 72 12.60 0.07 12.30
N MET A 73 12.07 0.82 11.35
CA MET A 73 12.80 1.18 10.12
C MET A 73 13.37 2.59 10.21
N LEU A 74 14.63 2.74 9.76
CA LEU A 74 15.27 4.05 9.58
C LEU A 74 14.50 4.89 8.56
N ARG A 75 14.24 4.30 7.39
CA ARG A 75 13.43 4.87 6.31
C ARG A 75 12.07 4.19 6.34
N ARG A 76 11.02 4.97 6.59
CA ARG A 76 9.65 4.45 6.75
C ARG A 76 8.91 4.60 5.43
N ILE A 77 9.05 3.59 4.58
CA ILE A 77 8.48 3.55 3.24
C ILE A 77 7.28 2.62 3.26
N VAL A 78 6.19 3.02 2.60
CA VAL A 78 5.03 2.18 2.33
C VAL A 78 4.89 2.06 0.82
N GLY A 79 5.00 0.85 0.29
CA GLY A 79 4.64 0.59 -1.11
C GLY A 79 3.13 0.76 -1.27
N VAL A 80 2.71 1.51 -2.28
CA VAL A 80 1.30 1.74 -2.59
C VAL A 80 1.05 1.50 -4.07
N GLY A 81 -0.12 0.97 -4.37
CA GLY A 81 -0.65 0.90 -5.72
C GLY A 81 -2.17 0.75 -5.69
N VAL A 82 -2.78 0.95 -6.85
CA VAL A 82 -4.23 0.92 -6.97
C VAL A 82 -4.61 0.16 -8.24
N HIS A 83 -5.62 -0.70 -8.11
CA HIS A 83 -6.31 -1.26 -9.27
C HIS A 83 -7.69 -0.67 -9.39
N TYR A 84 -8.17 -0.56 -10.63
CA TYR A 84 -9.35 0.23 -10.95
C TYR A 84 -10.53 -0.62 -11.38
N THR A 85 -11.73 -0.03 -11.31
CA THR A 85 -12.93 -0.61 -11.89
C THR A 85 -12.82 -0.74 -13.41
N ASN A 86 -13.74 -1.47 -14.04
CA ASN A 86 -13.74 -1.68 -15.47
C ASN A 86 -13.75 -0.33 -16.24
N LYS A 87 -12.82 -0.17 -17.18
CA LYS A 87 -12.73 1.03 -18.04
C LYS A 87 -13.96 1.23 -18.94
N ASP A 88 -14.68 0.14 -19.21
CA ASP A 88 -15.90 0.14 -20.02
C ASP A 88 -17.09 0.79 -19.25
N GLU A 89 -16.94 1.01 -17.94
CA GLU A 89 -17.94 1.59 -17.04
C GLU A 89 -17.44 2.88 -16.37
N PRO A 90 -17.46 4.03 -17.08
CA PRO A 90 -17.01 5.30 -16.52
C PRO A 90 -17.99 5.87 -15.48
N PRO A 91 -17.51 6.64 -14.48
CA PRO A 91 -16.11 6.95 -14.23
C PRO A 91 -15.36 5.73 -13.68
N GLN A 92 -14.16 5.47 -14.18
CA GLN A 92 -13.30 4.45 -13.61
C GLN A 92 -12.78 4.92 -12.24
N MET A 93 -13.04 4.13 -11.18
CA MET A 93 -12.74 4.41 -9.78
C MET A 93 -11.71 3.44 -9.20
N ALA A 94 -11.26 3.67 -7.97
CA ALA A 94 -10.38 2.72 -7.26
C ALA A 94 -11.19 1.49 -6.80
N ALA A 95 -10.75 0.30 -7.23
CA ALA A 95 -11.36 -0.98 -6.88
C ALA A 95 -10.60 -1.69 -5.77
N VAL A 96 -9.27 -1.67 -5.82
CA VAL A 96 -8.38 -2.24 -4.80
C VAL A 96 -7.32 -1.22 -4.47
N LEU A 97 -7.13 -0.92 -3.18
CA LEU A 97 -5.97 -0.20 -2.67
C LEU A 97 -4.98 -1.20 -2.07
N GLN A 98 -3.73 -1.15 -2.49
CA GLN A 98 -2.67 -1.94 -1.89
C GLN A 98 -1.77 -1.10 -1.00
N LEU A 99 -1.35 -1.66 0.11
CA LEU A 99 -0.37 -1.08 1.01
C LEU A 99 0.60 -2.16 1.45
N CYS A 100 1.90 -1.97 1.23
CA CYS A 100 2.90 -2.97 1.59
C CYS A 100 4.06 -2.37 2.38
N VAL A 101 4.47 -3.08 3.43
CA VAL A 101 5.66 -2.78 4.21
C VAL A 101 6.35 -4.11 4.48
N ASP A 102 7.57 -4.24 4.00
CA ASP A 102 8.38 -5.44 4.20
C ASP A 102 7.68 -6.69 3.64
N ASP A 103 7.50 -7.75 4.42
CA ASP A 103 6.87 -9.01 4.02
C ASP A 103 5.33 -9.04 4.22
N LEU A 104 4.68 -7.89 4.46
CA LEU A 104 3.25 -7.80 4.70
C LEU A 104 2.59 -6.79 3.75
N CYS A 105 1.63 -7.26 2.96
CA CYS A 105 0.78 -6.41 2.15
C CYS A 105 -0.71 -6.53 2.56
N LEU A 106 -1.39 -5.39 2.57
CA LEU A 106 -2.85 -5.26 2.61
C LEU A 106 -3.36 -5.01 1.19
N ALA A 107 -4.35 -5.77 0.76
CA ALA A 107 -5.17 -5.50 -0.42
C ALA A 107 -6.59 -5.17 0.02
N TYR A 108 -6.91 -3.89 0.17
CA TYR A 108 -8.23 -3.44 0.59
C TYR A 108 -9.17 -3.38 -0.61
N HIS A 109 -10.19 -4.24 -0.63
CA HIS A 109 -11.11 -4.38 -1.76
C HIS A 109 -12.29 -3.40 -1.62
N ILE A 110 -12.08 -2.19 -2.13
CA ILE A 110 -12.96 -1.02 -1.99
C ILE A 110 -14.35 -1.28 -2.58
N THR A 111 -14.42 -1.87 -3.77
CA THR A 111 -15.69 -2.17 -4.46
C THR A 111 -16.58 -3.11 -3.64
N ALA A 112 -16.00 -4.05 -2.90
CA ALA A 112 -16.75 -4.96 -2.01
C ALA A 112 -16.98 -4.40 -0.60
N ALA A 113 -16.24 -3.38 -0.18
CA ALA A 113 -16.34 -2.80 1.16
C ALA A 113 -17.63 -1.99 1.35
N THR A 114 -18.24 -2.17 2.52
CA THR A 114 -19.40 -1.40 2.99
C THR A 114 -18.97 -0.09 3.65
N LYS A 115 -17.86 -0.12 4.40
CA LYS A 115 -17.37 0.95 5.28
C LYS A 115 -15.87 1.16 5.12
N TRP A 116 -15.36 2.34 5.45
CA TRP A 116 -13.92 2.59 5.50
C TRP A 116 -13.30 2.04 6.80
N PRO A 117 -12.06 1.51 6.78
CA PRO A 117 -11.31 1.19 8.00
C PRO A 117 -10.97 2.49 8.75
N LYS A 118 -11.07 2.49 10.09
CA LYS A 118 -10.86 3.72 10.89
C LYS A 118 -9.46 4.30 10.69
N ARG A 119 -8.46 3.42 10.63
CA ARG A 119 -7.04 3.77 10.56
C ARG A 119 -6.58 4.08 9.14
N LEU A 120 -7.39 3.78 8.12
CA LEU A 120 -6.96 3.94 6.73
C LEU A 120 -6.73 5.41 6.39
N ASN A 121 -7.71 6.28 6.67
CA ASN A 121 -7.56 7.70 6.37
C ASN A 121 -6.43 8.34 7.19
N GLU A 122 -6.29 7.95 8.47
CA GLU A 122 -5.18 8.39 9.32
C GLU A 122 -3.82 8.01 8.75
N LEU A 123 -3.70 6.80 8.18
CA LEU A 123 -2.50 6.35 7.50
C LEU A 123 -2.25 7.17 6.22
N LEU A 124 -3.22 7.26 5.30
CA LEU A 124 -3.04 7.94 4.01
C LEU A 124 -2.74 9.44 4.17
N GLN A 125 -3.30 10.08 5.19
CA GLN A 125 -3.10 11.52 5.49
C GLN A 125 -1.95 11.81 6.44
N HIS A 126 -1.19 10.79 6.85
CA HIS A 126 -0.14 10.96 7.85
C HIS A 126 0.93 11.97 7.39
N LYS A 127 1.33 12.90 8.26
CA LYS A 127 2.13 14.09 7.86
C LYS A 127 3.62 14.01 8.12
N LYS A 128 4.09 13.06 8.93
CA LYS A 128 5.46 13.11 9.47
C LYS A 128 6.30 11.89 9.18
N LEU A 129 5.77 10.71 9.46
CA LEU A 129 6.59 9.55 9.76
C LEU A 129 6.95 8.70 8.55
N PHE A 130 6.13 8.62 7.51
CA PHE A 130 6.41 7.77 6.36
C PHE A 130 6.10 8.46 5.03
N THR A 131 6.62 7.86 3.98
CA THR A 131 6.40 8.26 2.59
C THR A 131 5.85 7.07 1.81
N PHE A 132 4.85 7.34 0.97
CA PHE A 132 4.28 6.36 0.06
C PHE A 132 5.11 6.29 -1.22
N ALA A 133 5.68 5.12 -1.52
CA ALA A 133 6.32 4.87 -2.81
C ALA A 133 5.30 4.20 -3.72
N GLY A 134 4.98 4.84 -4.85
CA GLY A 134 4.09 4.30 -5.87
C GLY A 134 4.73 4.38 -7.25
N PHE A 135 4.16 3.66 -8.22
CA PHE A 135 4.64 3.67 -9.59
C PHE A 135 3.62 4.35 -10.50
N SER A 136 3.97 5.50 -11.11
CA SER A 136 2.99 6.34 -11.82
C SER A 136 1.80 6.76 -10.95
N ILE A 137 2.08 7.04 -9.67
CA ILE A 137 1.10 7.21 -8.59
C ILE A 137 0.18 8.42 -8.75
N GLU A 138 0.49 9.38 -9.63
CA GLU A 138 -0.39 10.53 -9.85
C GLU A 138 -1.78 10.10 -10.35
N SER A 139 -1.85 9.13 -11.24
CA SER A 139 -3.15 8.60 -11.70
C SER A 139 -3.88 7.89 -10.56
N ASP A 140 -3.16 7.13 -9.73
CA ASP A 140 -3.72 6.47 -8.55
C ASP A 140 -4.36 7.46 -7.58
N LYS A 141 -3.69 8.59 -7.32
CA LYS A 141 -4.20 9.66 -6.46
C LYS A 141 -5.51 10.24 -6.98
N GLU A 142 -5.62 10.47 -8.29
CA GLU A 142 -6.86 10.94 -8.90
C GLU A 142 -8.01 9.93 -8.72
N LYS A 143 -7.73 8.63 -8.95
CA LYS A 143 -8.72 7.55 -8.78
C LYS A 143 -9.14 7.36 -7.33
N LEU A 144 -8.21 7.45 -6.40
CA LEU A 144 -8.50 7.40 -4.96
C LEU A 144 -9.36 8.60 -4.54
N LYS A 145 -9.04 9.80 -5.02
CA LYS A 145 -9.79 11.02 -4.70
C LYS A 145 -11.24 10.94 -5.17
N LEU A 146 -11.47 10.44 -6.39
CA LEU A 146 -12.81 10.14 -6.90
C LEU A 146 -13.56 9.12 -6.03
N SER A 147 -12.82 8.24 -5.35
CA SER A 147 -13.36 7.19 -4.50
C SER A 147 -13.52 7.61 -3.03
N GLY A 148 -13.18 8.85 -2.67
CA GLY A 148 -13.28 9.36 -1.29
C GLY A 148 -12.05 9.13 -0.41
N LEU A 149 -10.91 8.76 -0.99
CA LEU A 149 -9.64 8.63 -0.29
C LEU A 149 -8.60 9.58 -0.89
N GLU A 150 -7.66 10.06 -0.07
CA GLU A 150 -6.57 10.89 -0.57
C GLU A 150 -5.27 10.47 0.10
N ILE A 151 -4.23 10.26 -0.70
CA ILE A 151 -2.85 10.14 -0.21
C ILE A 151 -2.35 11.56 0.02
N ASN A 152 -1.68 11.79 1.15
CA ASN A 152 -1.10 13.09 1.46
C ASN A 152 -0.20 13.57 0.31
N PRO A 153 -0.50 14.75 -0.29
CA PRO A 153 0.18 15.23 -1.49
C PRO A 153 1.66 15.59 -1.26
N ASN A 154 2.12 15.65 -0.01
CA ASN A 154 3.51 15.93 0.33
C ASN A 154 4.28 14.68 0.80
N LYS A 155 3.65 13.50 0.75
CA LYS A 155 4.20 12.26 1.30
C LYS A 155 4.11 11.10 0.33
N PHE A 156 4.37 11.38 -0.93
CA PHE A 156 4.51 10.34 -1.93
C PHE A 156 5.76 10.53 -2.78
N ILE A 157 6.19 9.44 -3.39
CA ILE A 157 7.27 9.36 -4.35
C ILE A 157 6.74 8.58 -5.56
N ASP A 158 6.93 9.14 -6.74
CA ASP A 158 6.65 8.47 -8.00
C ASP A 158 7.94 7.86 -8.55
N ILE A 159 8.10 6.55 -8.37
CA ILE A 159 9.32 5.82 -8.78
C ILE A 159 9.58 6.02 -10.29
N GLN A 160 8.54 6.08 -11.12
CA GLN A 160 8.70 6.27 -12.57
C GLN A 160 9.28 7.65 -12.90
N ARG A 161 9.10 8.64 -12.03
CA ARG A 161 9.68 9.99 -12.22
C ARG A 161 11.07 10.08 -11.61
N GLU A 162 11.27 9.51 -10.43
CA GLU A 162 12.50 9.65 -9.64
C GLU A 162 13.63 8.68 -10.03
N TRP A 163 13.33 7.60 -10.77
CA TRP A 163 14.34 6.62 -11.19
C TRP A 163 14.27 6.31 -12.69
N ARG A 164 15.41 5.99 -13.30
CA ARG A 164 15.51 5.51 -14.69
C ARG A 164 16.37 4.28 -14.76
N VAL A 165 15.97 3.31 -15.57
CA VAL A 165 16.75 2.13 -15.88
C VAL A 165 17.76 2.48 -16.97
N PRO A 166 19.07 2.38 -16.71
CA PRO A 166 20.07 2.68 -17.73
C PRO A 166 19.96 1.78 -18.96
N TYR A 167 20.28 2.34 -20.13
CA TYR A 167 20.45 1.61 -21.39
C TYR A 167 19.20 0.88 -21.93
N THR A 168 17.99 1.20 -21.46
CA THR A 168 16.74 0.64 -22.03
C THR A 168 16.31 1.34 -23.31
N GLY A 169 16.67 2.62 -23.47
CA GLY A 169 16.22 3.47 -24.57
C GLY A 169 14.72 3.78 -24.54
N LYS A 170 14.01 3.42 -23.46
CA LYS A 170 12.59 3.70 -23.28
C LYS A 170 12.39 5.12 -22.74
N GLU A 171 11.29 5.76 -23.15
CA GLU A 171 10.87 7.04 -22.56
C GLU A 171 10.40 6.86 -21.10
N TYR A 172 9.65 5.78 -20.86
CA TYR A 172 9.16 5.38 -19.55
C TYR A 172 9.46 3.91 -19.29
N ASP A 173 10.10 3.62 -18.17
CA ASP A 173 10.28 2.26 -17.67
C ASP A 173 9.00 1.78 -16.97
N SER A 174 8.74 0.48 -17.03
CA SER A 174 7.69 -0.17 -16.24
C SER A 174 8.21 -0.57 -14.87
N LEU A 175 7.32 -0.85 -13.91
CA LEU A 175 7.70 -1.43 -12.62
C LEU A 175 8.53 -2.73 -12.81
N THR A 176 8.19 -3.54 -13.81
CA THR A 176 8.94 -4.76 -14.13
C THR A 176 10.36 -4.47 -14.62
N ASP A 177 10.57 -3.39 -15.37
CA ASP A 177 11.90 -2.98 -15.84
C ASP A 177 12.74 -2.51 -14.64
N VAL A 178 12.18 -1.65 -13.79
CA VAL A 178 12.86 -1.12 -12.59
C VAL A 178 13.21 -2.25 -11.63
N ALA A 179 12.25 -3.11 -11.30
CA ALA A 179 12.44 -4.23 -10.40
C ALA A 179 13.48 -5.24 -10.93
N ALA A 180 13.45 -5.51 -12.24
CA ALA A 180 14.44 -6.36 -12.88
C ALA A 180 15.87 -5.79 -12.82
N SER A 181 15.98 -4.47 -12.85
CA SER A 181 17.26 -3.76 -12.81
C SER A 181 17.82 -3.61 -11.40
N ILE A 182 16.97 -3.32 -10.40
CA ILE A 182 17.44 -2.95 -9.06
C ILE A 182 17.30 -4.08 -8.03
N ILE A 183 16.30 -4.95 -8.20
CA ILE A 183 16.06 -6.06 -7.27
C ILE A 183 16.66 -7.35 -7.83
N HIS A 184 16.11 -7.87 -8.93
CA HIS A 184 16.60 -9.10 -9.57
C HIS A 184 15.92 -9.37 -10.93
N PRO A 185 16.61 -9.94 -11.95
CA PRO A 185 16.00 -10.28 -13.24
C PRO A 185 14.75 -11.18 -13.19
N PHE A 186 14.53 -11.90 -12.10
CA PHE A 186 13.32 -12.67 -11.81
C PHE A 186 12.03 -11.85 -12.01
N TYR A 187 12.05 -10.57 -11.63
CA TYR A 187 10.88 -9.69 -11.69
C TYR A 187 10.45 -9.34 -13.12
N LYS A 188 11.24 -9.65 -14.16
CA LYS A 188 10.76 -9.58 -15.56
C LYS A 188 9.52 -10.46 -15.79
N GLY A 189 9.38 -11.53 -15.01
CA GLY A 189 8.27 -12.48 -15.11
C GLY A 189 7.12 -12.24 -14.12
N MET A 190 7.17 -11.21 -13.27
CA MET A 190 6.21 -11.07 -12.16
C MET A 190 4.75 -10.89 -12.61
N LYS A 191 4.52 -10.44 -13.85
CA LYS A 191 3.16 -10.22 -14.40
C LYS A 191 2.60 -11.41 -15.19
N LYS A 192 3.30 -12.55 -15.25
CA LYS A 192 2.90 -13.68 -16.12
C LYS A 192 1.56 -14.31 -15.76
N ASN A 193 1.15 -14.23 -14.49
CA ASN A 193 -0.11 -14.81 -13.99
C ASN A 193 -1.33 -13.87 -14.16
N MET A 194 -1.10 -12.65 -14.67
CA MET A 194 -2.12 -11.63 -14.94
C MET A 194 -1.78 -10.93 -16.26
N ASN A 195 -2.25 -11.49 -17.37
CA ASN A 195 -1.98 -10.90 -18.68
C ASN A 195 -3.11 -11.07 -19.70
N THR A 196 -4.32 -11.39 -19.24
CA THR A 196 -5.48 -11.36 -20.14
C THR A 196 -6.27 -10.07 -19.94
N GLN A 197 -6.85 -9.56 -21.02
CA GLN A 197 -7.75 -8.41 -20.96
C GLN A 197 -8.99 -8.70 -20.07
N GLU A 198 -9.33 -9.97 -19.88
CA GLU A 198 -10.41 -10.43 -19.03
C GLU A 198 -10.06 -10.26 -17.54
N ASP A 199 -8.83 -10.58 -17.13
CA ASP A 199 -8.38 -10.41 -15.73
C ASP A 199 -8.52 -8.95 -15.25
N TYR A 200 -8.21 -7.98 -16.12
CA TYR A 200 -8.33 -6.55 -15.79
C TYR A 200 -9.78 -6.09 -15.54
N LYS A 201 -10.79 -6.89 -15.94
CA LYS A 201 -12.20 -6.60 -15.66
C LYS A 201 -12.65 -7.16 -14.31
N LEU A 202 -11.85 -8.00 -13.67
CA LEU A 202 -12.22 -8.72 -12.46
C LEU A 202 -11.91 -7.97 -11.17
N TRP A 203 -11.25 -6.80 -11.21
CA TRP A 203 -10.94 -6.04 -9.99
C TRP A 203 -12.17 -5.57 -9.21
N GLY A 204 -13.34 -5.49 -9.85
CA GLY A 204 -14.61 -5.17 -9.20
C GLY A 204 -15.38 -6.38 -8.67
N THR A 205 -14.92 -7.62 -8.94
CA THR A 205 -15.66 -8.83 -8.58
C THR A 205 -15.40 -9.25 -7.14
N SER A 206 -16.44 -9.69 -6.45
CA SER A 206 -16.39 -10.03 -5.03
C SER A 206 -16.83 -11.47 -4.78
N PRO A 207 -15.98 -12.32 -4.16
CA PRO A 207 -14.62 -12.06 -3.70
C PRO A 207 -13.60 -12.05 -4.84
N LEU A 208 -12.42 -11.44 -4.61
CA LEU A 208 -11.32 -11.50 -5.57
C LEU A 208 -10.78 -12.94 -5.73
N PRO A 209 -10.47 -13.37 -6.97
CA PRO A 209 -9.72 -14.58 -7.25
C PRO A 209 -8.30 -14.57 -6.66
N ASP A 210 -7.79 -15.74 -6.27
CA ASP A 210 -6.52 -15.85 -5.56
C ASP A 210 -5.33 -15.38 -6.41
N ASN A 211 -5.36 -15.57 -7.74
CA ASN A 211 -4.33 -15.05 -8.65
C ASN A 211 -4.27 -13.51 -8.68
N LEU A 212 -5.41 -12.84 -8.54
CA LEU A 212 -5.46 -11.37 -8.44
C LEU A 212 -4.96 -10.89 -7.08
N ILE A 213 -5.26 -11.64 -6.01
CA ILE A 213 -4.76 -11.37 -4.66
C ILE A 213 -3.23 -11.53 -4.61
N GLU A 214 -2.70 -12.58 -5.23
CA GLU A 214 -1.25 -12.79 -5.35
C GLU A 214 -0.60 -11.63 -6.12
N TYR A 215 -1.12 -11.32 -7.31
CA TYR A 215 -0.58 -10.25 -8.14
C TYR A 215 -0.59 -8.89 -7.45
N THR A 216 -1.72 -8.49 -6.85
CA THR A 216 -1.86 -7.18 -6.21
C THR A 216 -0.90 -7.03 -5.03
N GLY A 217 -0.65 -8.11 -4.28
CA GLY A 217 0.36 -8.11 -3.22
C GLY A 217 1.79 -8.06 -3.76
N VAL A 218 2.10 -8.85 -4.80
CA VAL A 218 3.44 -8.86 -5.43
C VAL A 218 3.74 -7.50 -6.10
N ASP A 219 2.76 -6.83 -6.69
CA ASP A 219 2.89 -5.51 -7.32
C ASP A 219 3.24 -4.44 -6.27
N ALA A 220 2.53 -4.43 -5.13
CA ALA A 220 2.80 -3.53 -4.02
C ALA A 220 4.13 -3.83 -3.31
N TYR A 221 4.46 -5.11 -3.10
CA TYR A 221 5.75 -5.54 -2.56
C TYR A 221 6.91 -5.08 -3.45
N THR A 222 6.79 -5.30 -4.75
CA THR A 222 7.84 -4.92 -5.71
C THR A 222 8.06 -3.42 -5.72
N THR A 223 6.98 -2.64 -5.63
CA THR A 223 7.05 -1.17 -5.52
C THR A 223 7.78 -0.75 -4.24
N TYR A 224 7.39 -1.31 -3.08
CA TYR A 224 8.07 -1.08 -1.80
C TYR A 224 9.56 -1.42 -1.86
N LYS A 225 9.90 -2.62 -2.35
CA LYS A 225 11.26 -3.16 -2.37
C LYS A 225 12.15 -2.37 -3.33
N ALA A 226 11.63 -2.02 -4.51
CA ALA A 226 12.34 -1.21 -5.50
C ALA A 226 12.74 0.14 -4.90
N TRP A 227 11.78 0.88 -4.32
CA TRP A 227 12.10 2.18 -3.74
C TRP A 227 13.02 2.06 -2.52
N SER A 228 12.83 1.05 -1.68
CA SER A 228 13.70 0.82 -0.52
C SER A 228 15.16 0.59 -0.93
N MET A 229 15.40 -0.13 -2.04
CA MET A 229 16.75 -0.31 -2.58
C MET A 229 17.30 0.96 -3.23
N ILE A 230 16.47 1.67 -4.01
CA ILE A 230 16.85 2.94 -4.64
C ILE A 230 17.26 3.97 -3.57
N ASP A 231 16.41 4.18 -2.56
CA ASP A 231 16.66 5.12 -1.46
C ASP A 231 17.96 4.78 -0.73
N TYR A 232 18.20 3.50 -0.43
CA TYR A 232 19.43 3.04 0.20
C TYR A 232 20.69 3.30 -0.65
N ILE A 233 20.63 3.01 -1.96
CA ILE A 233 21.76 3.23 -2.87
C ILE A 233 22.05 4.72 -3.05
N THR A 234 21.01 5.53 -3.23
CA THR A 234 21.14 6.98 -3.39
C THR A 234 21.74 7.62 -2.14
N ASP A 235 21.26 7.28 -0.95
CA ASP A 235 21.78 7.77 0.34
C ASP A 235 23.26 7.43 0.51
N GLY A 236 23.64 6.18 0.21
CA GLY A 236 25.04 5.75 0.24
C GLY A 236 25.92 6.51 -0.75
N SER A 237 25.42 6.76 -1.97
CA SER A 237 26.15 7.52 -2.99
C SER A 237 26.29 8.99 -2.60
N GLU A 238 25.28 9.62 -2.03
CA GLU A 238 25.32 11.01 -1.56
C GLU A 238 26.36 11.19 -0.46
N ILE A 239 26.33 10.33 0.57
CA ILE A 239 27.31 10.35 1.66
C ILE A 239 28.75 10.16 1.13
N ALA A 240 28.94 9.27 0.17
CA ALA A 240 30.25 9.08 -0.45
C ALA A 240 30.73 10.36 -1.15
N ASN A 241 29.87 11.00 -1.95
CA ASN A 241 30.18 12.24 -2.66
C ASN A 241 30.48 13.40 -1.70
N GLU A 242 29.74 13.51 -0.59
CA GLU A 242 30.01 14.52 0.44
C GLU A 242 31.38 14.35 1.08
N ARG A 243 31.79 13.11 1.38
CA ARG A 243 33.11 12.80 1.95
C ARG A 243 34.25 13.14 0.99
N GLU A 244 34.07 12.82 -0.29
CA GLU A 244 35.02 13.21 -1.34
C GLU A 244 35.15 14.74 -1.44
N ALA A 245 34.02 15.46 -1.47
CA ALA A 245 34.02 16.92 -1.50
C ALA A 245 34.69 17.55 -0.26
N ALA A 246 34.56 16.90 0.90
CA ALA A 246 35.21 17.30 2.14
C ALA A 246 36.69 16.88 2.24
N LYS A 247 37.26 16.23 1.21
CA LYS A 247 38.63 15.69 1.20
C LYS A 247 38.92 14.75 2.36
N PHE A 248 37.91 14.01 2.82
CA PHE A 248 38.02 13.15 4.00
C PHE A 248 39.15 12.12 3.85
N TYR A 249 39.38 11.63 2.63
CA TYR A 249 40.39 10.62 2.32
C TYR A 249 41.81 11.17 2.10
N ASP A 250 41.97 12.50 2.02
CA ASP A 250 43.29 13.15 1.95
C ASP A 250 43.96 13.22 3.34
N HIS A 251 43.20 12.97 4.41
CA HIS A 251 43.75 12.81 5.74
C HIS A 251 44.45 11.45 5.85
N PRO A 252 45.67 11.39 6.43
CA PRO A 252 46.34 10.12 6.65
C PRO A 252 45.42 9.20 7.44
N TYR A 253 45.14 8.04 6.86
CA TYR A 253 44.34 7.00 7.50
C TYR A 253 45.00 6.64 8.83
N CYS A 254 44.34 6.98 9.94
CA CYS A 254 44.82 6.69 11.29
C CYS A 254 43.95 5.56 11.84
N PRO A 255 44.32 4.28 11.61
CA PRO A 255 43.62 3.18 12.23
C PRO A 255 43.90 3.23 13.74
N PHE A 256 42.85 3.26 14.53
CA PHE A 256 42.94 2.92 15.95
C PHE A 256 43.34 1.45 16.11
#